data_AF-A0A100WQL0-F1
#
_entry.id   AF-A0A100WQL0-F1
#
_cell.length_a   1.000
_cell.length_b   1.000
_cell.length_c   1.000
_cell.angle_alpha   90.00
_cell.angle_beta   90.00
_cell.angle_gamma   90.00
#
_symmetry.space_group_name_H-M   'P 1'
#
loop_
_entity.id
_entity.type
_entity.pdbx_description
1 polymer ?
#
loop_
_entity_poly.entity_id
_entity_poly.type
_entity_poly.pdbx_seq_one_letter_code
_entity_poly.pdbx_strand_id
1 'polypeptide(L)'
;MTDSRVYSPAQPWFPPATPVEFPEGRLTPAWVGKVAKSASGDIVIRSHLVPRHPKDKRYMGAFRTFWRAIAFADRKGVYAMLERWLADAEAELNDPALSEADAVFVRRFRGDVDGALKRLSRANDEPMSWAGAEFSKYAPEERVMLEALIGAITLHRAGDLSDDELYAILGCLDVDPADRETGITPGSLGKIRTAAQTGEPLELESTYRRS
;
A
#
# COMPACT_ATOMS: atom_id res chain seq x y z
N MET A 1 3.94 1.98 -40.39
CA MET A 1 3.10 0.92 -39.80
C MET A 1 3.04 1.23 -38.32
N THR A 2 1.87 1.61 -37.82
CA THR A 2 1.63 1.75 -36.37
C THR A 2 1.82 0.39 -35.74
N ASP A 3 2.78 0.25 -34.83
CA ASP A 3 2.96 -0.97 -34.05
C ASP A 3 1.64 -1.21 -33.28
N SER A 4 0.90 -2.25 -33.65
CA SER A 4 -0.40 -2.59 -33.06
C SER A 4 -0.28 -3.18 -31.65
N ARG A 5 0.94 -3.37 -31.17
CA ARG A 5 1.29 -3.89 -29.83
C ARG A 5 1.09 -2.84 -28.74
N VAL A 6 -0.16 -2.49 -28.52
CA VAL A 6 -0.58 -1.56 -27.47
C VAL A 6 -1.34 -2.34 -26.41
N TYR A 7 -1.09 -2.00 -25.13
CA TYR A 7 -1.87 -2.51 -24.01
C TYR A 7 -3.37 -2.46 -24.30
N SER A 8 -4.03 -3.58 -24.05
CA SER A 8 -5.47 -3.64 -23.84
C SER A 8 -5.75 -4.57 -22.66
N PRO A 9 -6.94 -4.50 -22.04
CA PRO A 9 -7.30 -5.45 -21.00
C PRO A 9 -7.21 -6.92 -21.43
N ALA A 10 -7.38 -7.22 -22.73
CA ALA A 10 -7.25 -8.56 -23.29
C ALA A 10 -5.81 -8.95 -23.65
N GLN A 11 -4.91 -7.97 -23.79
CA GLN A 11 -3.50 -8.19 -24.11
C GLN A 11 -2.62 -7.35 -23.16
N PRO A 12 -2.64 -7.67 -21.86
CA PRO A 12 -1.99 -6.85 -20.85
C PRO A 12 -0.45 -6.88 -20.96
N TRP A 13 0.13 -7.85 -21.68
CA TRP A 13 1.57 -7.96 -21.88
C TRP A 13 2.17 -6.86 -22.75
N PHE A 14 1.38 -6.20 -23.60
CA PHE A 14 1.87 -5.06 -24.37
C PHE A 14 1.94 -3.79 -23.51
N PRO A 15 2.91 -2.90 -23.77
CA PRO A 15 3.02 -1.63 -23.05
C PRO A 15 1.86 -0.68 -23.45
N PRO A 16 1.41 0.21 -22.55
CA PRO A 16 0.46 1.26 -22.92
C PRO A 16 1.04 2.17 -24.00
N ALA A 17 0.20 2.61 -24.96
CA ALA A 17 0.61 3.54 -26.01
C ALA A 17 1.11 4.87 -25.43
N THR A 18 0.49 5.31 -24.33
CA THR A 18 0.94 6.44 -23.53
C THR A 18 1.11 5.94 -22.09
N PRO A 19 2.32 5.47 -21.73
CA PRO A 19 2.60 5.07 -20.35
C PRO A 19 2.35 6.24 -19.40
N VAL A 20 1.67 5.95 -18.30
CA VAL A 20 1.39 6.97 -17.29
C VAL A 20 2.67 7.27 -16.52
N GLU A 21 2.97 8.54 -16.31
CA GLU A 21 4.04 8.98 -15.40
C GLU A 21 3.47 9.19 -13.99
N PHE A 22 4.32 9.03 -12.98
CA PHE A 22 3.93 9.46 -11.63
C PHE A 22 3.67 10.98 -11.61
N PRO A 23 2.71 11.45 -10.81
CA PRO A 23 2.43 12.88 -10.70
C PRO A 23 3.68 13.64 -10.25
N GLU A 24 3.80 14.88 -10.72
CA GLU A 24 4.86 15.77 -10.25
C GLU A 24 4.70 16.03 -8.75
N GLY A 25 5.79 15.81 -8.01
CA GLY A 25 5.84 16.10 -6.57
C GLY A 25 6.06 14.85 -5.74
N ARG A 26 5.65 14.90 -4.47
CA ARG A 26 5.70 13.76 -3.58
C ARG A 26 4.45 12.91 -3.78
N LEU A 27 4.65 11.65 -4.18
CA LEU A 27 3.57 10.67 -4.32
C LEU A 27 2.97 10.37 -2.93
N THR A 28 1.65 10.48 -2.80
CA THR A 28 0.94 10.29 -1.52
C THR A 28 0.22 8.94 -1.49
N PRO A 29 0.11 8.28 -0.32
CA PRO A 29 -0.63 7.03 -0.23
C PRO A 29 -2.12 7.18 -0.59
N ALA A 30 -2.73 8.33 -0.25
CA ALA A 30 -4.08 8.68 -0.71
C ALA A 30 -4.25 8.64 -2.24
N TRP A 31 -3.25 9.13 -3.00
CA TRP A 31 -3.29 9.03 -4.47
C TRP A 31 -3.21 7.56 -4.92
N VAL A 32 -2.35 6.75 -4.30
CA VAL A 32 -2.24 5.32 -4.61
C VAL A 32 -3.54 4.57 -4.31
N GLY A 33 -4.20 4.91 -3.20
CA GLY A 33 -5.52 4.39 -2.85
C GLY A 33 -6.58 4.71 -3.90
N LYS A 34 -6.53 5.89 -4.51
CA LYS A 34 -7.42 6.25 -5.64
C LYS A 34 -7.08 5.44 -6.89
N VAL A 35 -5.79 5.28 -7.22
CA VAL A 35 -5.34 4.49 -8.37
C VAL A 35 -5.85 3.05 -8.27
N ALA A 36 -5.60 2.38 -7.13
CA ALA A 36 -5.97 0.98 -6.92
C ALA A 36 -7.47 0.71 -7.12
N LYS A 37 -8.33 1.68 -6.79
CA LYS A 37 -9.79 1.58 -6.91
C LYS A 37 -10.36 2.14 -8.21
N SER A 38 -9.54 2.77 -9.04
CA SER A 38 -10.01 3.44 -10.26
C SER A 38 -10.16 2.45 -11.42
N ALA A 39 -11.14 2.70 -12.29
CA ALA A 39 -11.38 1.88 -13.48
C ALA A 39 -10.18 1.84 -14.46
N SER A 40 -9.31 2.86 -14.40
CA SER A 40 -8.09 2.99 -15.22
C SER A 40 -6.80 2.77 -14.41
N GLY A 41 -6.92 2.21 -13.19
CA GLY A 41 -5.79 1.98 -12.31
C GLY A 41 -4.82 0.92 -12.84
N ASP A 42 -5.37 -0.02 -13.60
CA ASP A 42 -4.68 -1.05 -14.36
C ASP A 42 -3.57 -0.47 -15.26
N ILE A 43 -3.84 0.59 -16.03
CA ILE A 43 -2.86 1.24 -16.90
C ILE A 43 -1.70 1.84 -16.10
N VAL A 44 -1.99 2.45 -14.94
CA VAL A 44 -0.98 3.03 -14.05
C VAL A 44 -0.09 1.92 -13.48
N ILE A 45 -0.70 0.86 -12.94
CA ILE A 45 0.02 -0.30 -12.40
C ILE A 45 0.87 -0.95 -13.49
N ARG A 46 0.29 -1.15 -14.68
CA ARG A 46 0.96 -1.70 -15.86
C ARG A 46 2.19 -0.88 -16.27
N SER A 47 2.08 0.45 -16.23
CA SER A 47 3.17 1.37 -16.55
C SER A 47 4.33 1.27 -15.56
N HIS A 48 4.09 0.79 -14.34
CA HIS A 48 5.06 0.73 -13.26
C HIS A 48 5.28 -0.68 -12.67
N LEU A 49 5.04 -1.75 -13.45
CA LEU A 49 5.45 -3.12 -13.07
C LEU A 49 6.96 -3.23 -12.85
N VAL A 50 7.74 -2.45 -13.61
CA VAL A 50 9.18 -2.28 -13.42
C VAL A 50 9.53 -0.78 -13.42
N PRO A 51 10.68 -0.39 -12.83
CA PRO A 51 11.11 1.00 -12.88
C PRO A 51 11.33 1.49 -14.32
N ARG A 52 10.64 2.56 -14.72
CA ARG A 52 10.82 3.21 -16.03
C ARG A 52 12.07 4.09 -16.06
N HIS A 53 12.35 4.80 -14.95
CA HIS A 53 13.50 5.69 -14.81
C HIS A 53 14.43 5.22 -13.67
N PRO A 54 15.12 4.07 -13.81
CA PRO A 54 15.87 3.45 -12.71
C PRO A 54 17.06 4.30 -12.20
N LYS A 55 17.57 5.21 -13.03
CA LYS A 55 18.66 6.13 -12.68
C LYS A 55 18.18 7.41 -11.98
N ASP A 56 16.88 7.70 -12.01
CA ASP A 56 16.30 8.87 -11.35
C ASP A 56 15.94 8.52 -9.90
N LYS A 57 16.65 9.14 -8.94
CA LYS A 57 16.42 8.96 -7.51
C LYS A 57 15.02 9.39 -7.08
N ARG A 58 14.46 10.46 -7.68
CA ARG A 58 13.12 10.97 -7.37
C ARG A 58 12.06 9.97 -7.83
N TYR A 59 12.13 9.53 -9.08
CA TYR A 59 11.27 8.47 -9.59
C TYR A 59 11.36 7.20 -8.75
N MET A 60 12.58 6.75 -8.40
CA MET A 60 12.75 5.55 -7.58
C MET A 60 12.16 5.69 -6.18
N GLY A 61 12.17 6.89 -5.60
CA GLY A 61 11.44 7.20 -4.37
C GLY A 61 9.92 7.07 -4.54
N ALA A 62 9.37 7.61 -5.62
CA ALA A 62 7.96 7.48 -5.96
C ALA A 62 7.56 6.03 -6.24
N PHE A 63 8.38 5.27 -6.96
CA PHE A 63 8.18 3.85 -7.26
C PHE A 63 8.10 2.99 -5.99
N ARG A 64 9.04 3.18 -5.05
CA ARG A 64 8.99 2.47 -3.75
C ARG A 64 7.75 2.87 -2.95
N THR A 65 7.42 4.16 -2.94
CA THR A 65 6.23 4.65 -2.23
C THR A 65 4.94 4.07 -2.83
N PHE A 66 4.87 4.00 -4.17
CA PHE A 66 3.75 3.41 -4.89
C PHE A 66 3.54 1.95 -4.52
N TRP A 67 4.57 1.11 -4.67
CA TRP A 67 4.45 -0.32 -4.36
C TRP A 67 4.27 -0.63 -2.88
N ARG A 68 4.79 0.22 -1.98
CA ARG A 68 4.50 0.10 -0.54
C ARG A 68 3.05 0.47 -0.23
N ALA A 69 2.56 1.59 -0.77
CA ALA A 69 1.19 2.04 -0.50
C ALA A 69 0.14 1.14 -1.18
N ILE A 70 0.44 0.57 -2.35
CA ILE A 70 -0.51 -0.27 -3.09
C ILE A 70 -0.76 -1.60 -2.36
N ALA A 71 0.22 -2.13 -1.63
CA ALA A 71 0.02 -3.31 -0.79
C ALA A 71 -1.01 -3.08 0.33
N PHE A 72 -1.22 -1.82 0.70
CA PHE A 72 -2.18 -1.38 1.71
C PHE A 72 -3.46 -0.80 1.07
N ALA A 73 -3.53 -0.64 -0.26
CA ALA A 73 -4.68 -0.07 -0.99
C ALA A 73 -5.39 -1.13 -1.84
N ASP A 74 -6.67 -1.39 -1.55
CA ASP A 74 -7.51 -2.35 -2.27
C ASP A 74 -6.77 -3.66 -2.61
N ARG A 75 -6.08 -4.19 -1.59
CA ARG A 75 -5.16 -5.33 -1.69
C ARG A 75 -5.77 -6.49 -2.48
N LYS A 76 -7.00 -6.87 -2.15
CA LYS A 76 -7.71 -7.99 -2.80
C LYS A 76 -7.93 -7.72 -4.30
N GLY A 77 -8.34 -6.51 -4.66
CA GLY A 77 -8.55 -6.12 -6.06
C GLY A 77 -7.27 -6.14 -6.87
N VAL A 78 -6.19 -5.54 -6.35
CA VAL A 78 -4.89 -5.48 -7.02
C VAL A 78 -4.26 -6.88 -7.16
N TYR A 79 -4.32 -7.71 -6.11
CA TYR A 79 -3.87 -9.10 -6.18
C TYR A 79 -4.61 -9.89 -7.25
N ALA A 80 -5.94 -9.88 -7.20
CA ALA A 80 -6.76 -10.60 -8.17
C ALA A 80 -6.51 -10.12 -9.60
N MET A 81 -6.22 -8.83 -9.79
CA MET A 81 -5.84 -8.29 -11.10
C MET A 81 -4.51 -8.84 -11.60
N LEU A 82 -3.47 -8.83 -10.77
CA LEU A 82 -2.15 -9.35 -11.13
C LEU A 82 -2.18 -10.87 -11.37
N GLU A 83 -2.94 -11.62 -10.58
CA GLU A 83 -3.14 -13.07 -10.79
C GLU A 83 -3.86 -13.37 -12.09
N ARG A 84 -4.91 -12.59 -12.45
CA ARG A 84 -5.57 -12.70 -13.76
C ARG A 84 -4.59 -12.44 -14.89
N TRP A 85 -3.82 -11.35 -14.83
CA TRP A 85 -2.80 -11.06 -15.85
C TRP A 85 -1.74 -12.16 -15.98
N LEU A 86 -1.35 -12.78 -14.87
CA LEU A 86 -0.42 -13.91 -14.89
C LEU A 86 -1.04 -15.11 -15.62
N ALA A 87 -2.31 -15.43 -15.31
CA ALA A 87 -3.05 -16.50 -15.97
C ALA A 87 -3.26 -16.21 -17.47
N ASP A 88 -3.61 -14.98 -17.84
CA ASP A 88 -3.78 -14.56 -19.24
C ASP A 88 -2.46 -14.70 -20.02
N ALA A 89 -1.34 -14.29 -19.44
CA ALA A 89 -0.02 -14.44 -20.06
C ALA A 89 0.39 -15.92 -20.19
N GLU A 90 0.04 -16.76 -19.22
CA GLU A 90 0.29 -18.20 -19.31
C GLU A 90 -0.60 -18.88 -20.36
N ALA A 91 -1.85 -18.46 -20.50
CA ALA A 91 -2.74 -18.95 -21.54
C ALA A 91 -2.21 -18.58 -22.93
N GLU A 92 -1.81 -17.33 -23.13
CA GLU A 92 -1.25 -16.84 -24.40
C GLU A 92 0.03 -17.59 -24.78
N LEU A 93 0.93 -17.84 -23.82
CA LEU A 93 2.17 -18.60 -24.08
C LEU A 93 1.93 -20.05 -24.51
N ASN A 94 0.76 -20.61 -24.19
CA ASN A 94 0.36 -21.94 -24.61
C ASN A 94 -0.43 -21.95 -25.92
N ASP A 95 -0.76 -20.78 -26.50
CA ASP A 95 -1.45 -20.68 -27.78
C ASP A 95 -0.50 -21.03 -28.93
N PRO A 96 -0.79 -22.09 -29.73
CA PRO A 96 0.01 -22.43 -30.90
C PRO A 96 0.07 -21.34 -31.98
N ALA A 97 -0.85 -20.37 -31.95
CA ALA A 97 -0.89 -19.24 -32.88
C ALA A 97 0.01 -18.07 -32.45
N LEU A 98 0.59 -18.09 -31.25
CA LEU A 98 1.46 -17.03 -30.75
C LEU A 98 2.75 -16.94 -31.57
N SER A 99 3.03 -15.74 -32.08
CA SER A 99 4.28 -15.50 -32.80
C SER A 99 5.49 -15.50 -31.85
N GLU A 100 6.64 -16.01 -32.28
CA GLU A 100 7.86 -15.99 -31.43
C GLU A 100 8.29 -14.57 -31.07
N ALA A 101 8.01 -13.59 -31.95
CA ALA A 101 8.27 -12.19 -31.70
C ALA A 101 7.42 -11.65 -30.54
N ASP A 102 6.14 -12.05 -30.44
CA ASP A 102 5.25 -11.64 -29.37
C ASP A 102 5.51 -12.43 -28.08
N ALA A 103 5.89 -13.71 -28.19
CA ALA A 103 6.22 -14.57 -27.06
C ALA A 103 7.30 -13.98 -26.14
N VAL A 104 8.27 -13.23 -26.69
CA VAL A 104 9.28 -12.51 -25.89
C VAL A 104 8.63 -11.49 -24.96
N PHE A 105 7.63 -10.74 -25.43
CA PHE A 105 6.92 -9.75 -24.61
C PHE A 105 6.08 -10.42 -23.53
N VAL A 106 5.37 -11.50 -23.88
CA VAL A 106 4.53 -12.24 -22.93
C VAL A 106 5.38 -12.85 -21.81
N ARG A 107 6.51 -13.51 -22.14
CA ARG A 107 7.45 -14.06 -21.14
C ARG A 107 8.00 -12.98 -20.20
N ARG A 108 8.40 -11.83 -20.76
CA ARG A 108 8.89 -10.70 -19.96
C ARG A 108 7.81 -10.14 -19.04
N PHE A 109 6.62 -9.91 -19.56
CA PHE A 109 5.48 -9.42 -18.79
C PHE A 109 5.12 -10.36 -17.64
N ARG A 110 5.08 -11.67 -17.89
CA ARG A 110 4.87 -12.69 -16.85
C ARG A 110 5.89 -12.54 -15.71
N GLY A 111 7.17 -12.37 -16.03
CA GLY A 111 8.22 -12.12 -15.04
C GLY A 111 8.03 -10.80 -14.28
N ASP A 112 7.62 -9.74 -14.96
CA ASP A 112 7.34 -8.44 -14.36
C ASP A 112 6.15 -8.49 -13.37
N VAL A 113 5.09 -9.24 -13.72
CA VAL A 113 3.91 -9.49 -12.87
C VAL A 113 4.26 -10.36 -11.66
N ASP A 114 5.02 -11.44 -11.83
CA ASP A 114 5.52 -12.25 -10.72
C ASP A 114 6.38 -11.41 -9.75
N GLY A 115 7.24 -10.53 -10.29
CA GLY A 115 7.99 -9.57 -9.51
C GLY A 115 7.11 -8.60 -8.72
N ALA A 116 5.97 -8.17 -9.28
CA ALA A 116 4.98 -7.35 -8.59
C ALA A 116 4.28 -8.12 -7.47
N LEU A 117 3.80 -9.33 -7.72
CA LEU A 117 3.16 -10.20 -6.73
C LEU A 117 4.10 -10.48 -5.54
N LYS A 118 5.39 -10.75 -5.80
CA LYS A 118 6.42 -10.91 -4.75
C LYS A 118 6.65 -9.65 -3.92
N ARG A 119 6.51 -8.46 -4.51
CA ARG A 119 6.59 -7.20 -3.73
C ARG A 119 5.38 -7.05 -2.83
N LEU A 120 4.18 -7.37 -3.31
CA LEU A 120 2.97 -7.31 -2.50
C LEU A 120 2.99 -8.36 -1.39
N SER A 121 3.50 -9.57 -1.65
CA SER A 121 3.44 -10.67 -0.68
C SER A 121 4.30 -10.38 0.53
N ARG A 122 5.45 -9.71 0.33
CA ARG A 122 6.30 -9.24 1.42
C ARG A 122 5.62 -8.19 2.30
N ALA A 123 4.64 -7.48 1.78
CA ALA A 123 3.92 -6.44 2.50
C ALA A 123 2.58 -6.94 3.10
N ASN A 124 2.17 -8.20 2.84
CA ASN A 124 0.89 -8.73 3.33
C ASN A 124 0.84 -8.87 4.85
N ASP A 125 1.96 -9.25 5.45
CA ASP A 125 2.10 -9.44 6.90
C ASP A 125 2.69 -8.19 7.58
N GLU A 126 2.74 -7.06 6.87
CA GLU A 126 3.16 -5.81 7.50
C GLU A 126 2.09 -5.30 8.47
N PRO A 127 2.50 -4.82 9.66
CA PRO A 127 1.61 -4.15 10.58
C PRO A 127 0.86 -2.99 9.91
N MET A 128 -0.40 -2.85 10.27
CA MET A 128 -1.39 -1.89 9.77
C MET A 128 -1.77 -2.10 8.30
N SER A 129 -1.42 -3.22 7.66
CA SER A 129 -1.83 -3.52 6.27
C SER A 129 -3.34 -3.54 6.08
N TRP A 130 -4.10 -3.90 7.13
CA TRP A 130 -5.56 -3.90 7.16
C TRP A 130 -6.17 -2.48 7.26
N ALA A 131 -5.43 -1.50 7.77
CA ALA A 131 -5.92 -0.16 8.07
C ALA A 131 -5.92 0.79 6.85
N GLY A 132 -5.37 0.34 5.73
CA GLY A 132 -5.38 1.07 4.46
C GLY A 132 -4.08 1.82 4.15
N ALA A 133 -3.97 2.30 2.91
CA ALA A 133 -2.73 2.87 2.37
C ALA A 133 -2.16 4.06 3.14
N GLU A 134 -3.00 4.86 3.79
CA GLU A 134 -2.51 6.04 4.50
C GLU A 134 -1.53 5.71 5.63
N PHE A 135 -1.60 4.50 6.19
CA PHE A 135 -0.67 4.02 7.21
C PHE A 135 0.68 3.56 6.66
N SER A 136 0.81 3.37 5.35
CA SER A 136 2.08 2.96 4.72
C SER A 136 3.17 4.04 4.81
N LYS A 137 2.84 5.26 5.25
CA LYS A 137 3.77 6.37 5.40
C LYS A 137 4.57 6.32 6.70
N TYR A 138 4.05 5.65 7.72
CA TYR A 138 4.69 5.48 9.02
C TYR A 138 5.86 4.49 8.91
N ALA A 139 6.84 4.63 9.81
CA ALA A 139 7.95 3.69 9.90
C ALA A 139 7.44 2.30 10.35
N PRO A 140 8.10 1.20 9.99
CA PRO A 140 7.70 -0.14 10.43
C PRO A 140 7.47 -0.24 11.94
N GLU A 141 8.35 0.34 12.75
CA GLU A 141 8.29 0.34 14.21
C GLU A 141 7.06 1.08 14.74
N GLU A 142 6.72 2.23 14.13
CA GLU A 142 5.51 2.98 14.46
C GLU A 142 4.25 2.18 14.14
N ARG A 143 4.25 1.44 13.03
CA ARG A 143 3.10 0.59 12.65
C ARG A 143 2.94 -0.62 13.57
N VAL A 144 4.04 -1.24 14.00
CA VAL A 144 4.01 -2.31 15.02
C VAL A 144 3.37 -1.79 16.29
N MET A 145 3.84 -0.65 16.79
CA MET A 145 3.31 -0.03 18.01
C MET A 145 1.82 0.30 17.88
N LEU A 146 1.42 0.96 16.78
CA LEU A 146 0.01 1.30 16.53
C LEU A 146 -0.88 0.05 16.43
N GLU A 147 -0.45 -0.98 15.70
CA GLU A 147 -1.20 -2.23 15.57
C GLU A 147 -1.30 -2.96 16.91
N ALA A 148 -0.22 -3.02 17.69
CA ALA A 148 -0.23 -3.64 19.00
C ALA A 148 -1.23 -2.96 19.96
N LEU A 149 -1.25 -1.61 19.99
CA LEU A 149 -2.20 -0.85 20.79
C LEU A 149 -3.66 -1.09 20.35
N ILE A 150 -3.93 -1.07 19.04
CA ILE A 150 -5.28 -1.32 18.50
C ILE A 150 -5.70 -2.78 18.76
N GLY A 151 -4.79 -3.73 18.59
CA GLY A 151 -5.00 -5.15 18.83
C GLY A 151 -5.32 -5.42 20.29
N ALA A 152 -4.57 -4.84 21.23
CA ALA A 152 -4.83 -4.94 22.66
C ALA A 152 -6.24 -4.43 23.03
N ILE A 153 -6.64 -3.27 22.50
CA ILE A 153 -8.01 -2.75 22.69
C ILE A 153 -9.05 -3.70 22.10
N THR A 154 -8.76 -4.33 20.96
CA THR A 154 -9.67 -5.27 20.30
C THR A 154 -9.85 -6.55 21.12
N LEU A 155 -8.76 -7.13 21.63
CA LEU A 155 -8.78 -8.31 22.50
C LEU A 155 -9.48 -8.02 23.83
N HIS A 156 -9.21 -6.87 24.44
CA HIS A 156 -9.90 -6.41 25.65
C HIS A 156 -11.41 -6.30 25.43
N ARG A 157 -11.85 -5.68 24.32
CA ARG A 157 -13.27 -5.60 23.95
C ARG A 157 -13.94 -6.96 23.74
N ALA A 158 -13.18 -7.97 23.34
CA ALA A 158 -13.67 -9.35 23.19
C ALA A 158 -13.72 -10.11 24.53
N GLY A 159 -13.13 -9.56 25.59
CA GLY A 159 -12.98 -10.22 26.89
C GLY A 159 -11.76 -11.14 26.97
N ASP A 160 -10.87 -11.11 25.98
CA ASP A 160 -9.66 -11.94 25.93
C ASP A 160 -8.50 -11.35 26.75
N LEU A 161 -8.59 -10.06 27.12
CA LEU A 161 -7.66 -9.39 28.04
C LEU A 161 -8.45 -8.71 29.17
N SER A 162 -7.90 -8.78 30.37
CA SER A 162 -8.30 -7.95 31.52
C SER A 162 -7.81 -6.51 31.39
N ASP A 163 -8.30 -5.63 32.27
CA ASP A 163 -7.84 -4.24 32.35
C ASP A 163 -6.33 -4.16 32.63
N ASP A 164 -5.83 -4.96 33.58
CA ASP A 164 -4.42 -4.99 33.95
C ASP A 164 -3.53 -5.45 32.79
N GLU A 165 -3.96 -6.46 32.04
CA GLU A 165 -3.25 -6.96 30.86
C GLU A 165 -3.26 -5.94 29.72
N LEU A 166 -4.37 -5.21 29.52
CA LEU A 166 -4.42 -4.11 28.56
C LEU A 166 -3.44 -3.00 28.93
N TYR A 167 -3.37 -2.60 30.21
CA TYR A 167 -2.48 -1.54 30.67
C TYR A 167 -1.01 -1.95 30.58
N ALA A 168 -0.68 -3.21 30.86
CA ALA A 168 0.68 -3.75 30.73
C ALA A 168 1.27 -3.59 29.32
N ILE A 169 0.44 -3.54 28.27
CA ILE A 169 0.89 -3.31 26.88
C ILE A 169 1.60 -1.96 26.74
N LEU A 170 1.20 -0.93 27.49
CA LEU A 170 1.85 0.38 27.46
C LEU A 170 3.32 0.30 27.91
N GLY A 171 3.58 -0.46 28.98
CA GLY A 171 4.92 -0.74 29.48
C GLY A 171 5.72 -1.63 28.52
N CYS A 172 5.11 -2.67 27.94
CA CYS A 172 5.77 -3.52 26.94
C CYS A 172 6.23 -2.77 25.68
N LEU A 173 5.55 -1.67 25.34
CA LEU A 173 5.86 -0.83 24.18
C LEU A 173 6.74 0.40 24.54
N ASP A 174 7.16 0.56 25.80
CA ASP A 174 7.91 1.73 26.32
C ASP A 174 7.18 3.08 26.09
N VAL A 175 5.83 3.06 26.14
CA VAL A 175 4.99 4.26 25.93
C VAL A 175 4.08 4.58 27.10
N ASP A 176 4.30 3.96 28.27
CA ASP A 176 3.50 4.25 29.47
C ASP A 176 3.72 5.71 29.92
N PRO A 177 2.67 6.55 29.95
CA PRO A 177 2.79 7.91 30.46
C PRO A 177 3.19 7.99 31.94
N ALA A 178 2.94 6.95 32.73
CA ALA A 178 3.34 6.89 34.14
C ALA A 178 4.86 6.80 34.31
N ASP A 179 5.57 6.28 33.31
CA ASP A 179 7.03 6.17 33.29
C ASP A 179 7.72 7.46 32.82
N ARG A 180 6.96 8.52 32.53
CA ARG A 180 7.47 9.79 31.98
C ARG A 180 7.16 10.94 32.93
N GLU A 181 8.15 11.82 33.17
CA GLU A 181 8.00 12.98 34.08
C GLU A 181 6.83 13.91 33.72
N THR A 182 6.52 14.03 32.42
CA THR A 182 5.51 14.98 31.92
C THR A 182 4.22 14.31 31.47
N GLY A 183 4.21 12.98 31.26
CA GLY A 183 3.06 12.22 30.77
C GLY A 183 2.40 12.81 29.51
N ILE A 184 1.10 12.53 29.35
CA ILE A 184 0.27 13.17 28.31
C ILE A 184 -0.27 14.50 28.86
N THR A 185 -0.13 15.58 28.10
CA THR A 185 -0.58 16.90 28.55
C THR A 185 -2.10 16.96 28.81
N PRO A 186 -2.56 17.78 29.77
CA PRO A 186 -4.00 17.93 30.05
C PRO A 186 -4.82 18.38 28.82
N GLY A 187 -4.22 19.22 27.96
CA GLY A 187 -4.86 19.66 26.71
C GLY A 187 -5.10 18.52 25.73
N SER A 188 -4.10 17.64 25.54
CA SER A 188 -4.25 16.45 24.69
C SER A 188 -5.28 15.47 25.25
N LEU A 189 -5.26 15.22 26.57
CA LEU A 189 -6.26 14.38 27.25
C LEU A 189 -7.68 14.96 27.11
N GLY A 190 -7.84 16.29 27.18
CA GLY A 190 -9.12 16.96 26.96
C GLY A 190 -9.69 16.74 25.56
N LYS A 191 -8.84 16.79 24.52
CA LYS A 191 -9.23 16.48 23.13
C LYS A 191 -9.68 15.03 22.97
N ILE A 192 -8.93 14.08 23.53
CA ILE A 192 -9.26 12.65 23.48
C ILE A 192 -10.60 12.38 24.17
N ARG A 193 -10.83 12.96 25.36
CA ARG A 193 -12.10 12.81 26.09
C ARG A 193 -13.28 13.37 25.32
N THR A 194 -13.10 14.53 24.68
CA THR A 194 -14.15 15.15 23.86
C THR A 194 -14.52 14.26 22.67
N ALA A 195 -13.52 13.76 21.93
CA ALA A 195 -13.75 12.83 20.83
C ALA A 195 -14.45 11.53 21.28
N ALA A 196 -14.05 10.97 22.43
CA ALA A 196 -14.69 9.78 22.99
C ALA A 196 -16.16 9.99 23.38
N GLN A 197 -16.52 11.19 23.85
CA GLN A 197 -17.89 11.53 24.25
C GLN A 197 -18.80 11.89 23.07
N THR A 198 -18.24 12.57 22.06
CA THR A 198 -19.01 13.14 20.94
C THR A 198 -19.01 12.24 19.69
N GLY A 199 -18.01 11.37 19.56
CA GLY A 199 -17.76 10.59 18.34
C GLY A 199 -17.11 11.41 17.22
N GLU A 200 -16.73 12.66 17.46
CA GLU A 200 -16.04 13.48 16.46
C GLU A 200 -14.62 12.94 16.19
N PRO A 201 -14.15 12.97 14.93
CA PRO A 201 -12.78 12.59 14.60
C PRO A 201 -11.74 13.41 15.37
N LEU A 202 -10.69 12.74 15.83
CA LEU A 202 -9.57 13.42 16.50
C LEU A 202 -8.73 14.17 15.46
N GLU A 203 -9.00 15.46 15.26
CA GLU A 203 -8.18 16.34 14.42
C GLU A 203 -6.86 16.65 15.13
N LEU A 204 -5.81 15.94 14.74
CA LEU A 204 -4.43 16.27 15.12
C LEU A 204 -3.85 17.16 14.03
N GLU A 205 -3.89 18.48 14.23
CA GLU A 205 -3.11 19.40 13.41
C GLU A 205 -1.63 18.99 13.49
N SER A 206 -1.07 18.57 12.36
CA SER A 206 0.37 18.33 12.27
C SER A 206 1.09 19.67 12.39
N THR A 207 1.90 19.83 13.44
CA THR A 207 2.75 21.01 13.62
C THR A 207 3.90 21.08 12.60
N TYR A 208 4.13 20.01 11.83
CA TYR A 208 5.03 20.02 10.69
C TYR A 208 4.34 20.73 9.51
N ARG A 209 4.83 21.95 9.20
CA ARG A 209 4.40 22.73 8.04
C ARG A 209 4.35 21.85 6.79
N ARG A 210 3.22 21.90 6.07
CA ARG A 210 3.17 21.52 4.65
C ARG A 210 4.10 22.47 3.89
N SER A 211 5.34 22.04 3.65
CA SER A 211 6.22 22.63 2.63
C SER A 211 5.77 22.20 1.24
#